data_AF-A0A851BKA1-F1
#
_entry.id   AF-A0A851BKA1-F1
#
_cell.length_a   1.000
_cell.length_b   1.000
_cell.length_c   1.000
_cell.angle_alpha   90.00
_cell.angle_beta   90.00
_cell.angle_gamma   90.00
#
_symmetry.space_group_name_H-M   'P 1'
#
loop_
_entity.id
_entity.type
_entity.pdbx_description
1 polymer ?
#
loop_
_entity_poly.entity_id
_entity_poly.type
_entity_poly.pdbx_seq_one_letter_code
_entity_poly.pdbx_strand_id
1 'polypeptide(L)' 'MDVYRKRMEIMLQDMFGEDCVSSKDDSILCITVDGKTASISLDTRTVDCEPGSEDDESLREMVELAAQRLYDALSPVY' A
#
# COMPACT_ATOMS: atom_id res chain seq x y z
N MET A 1 -8.69 4.27 -12.64
CA MET A 1 -8.13 3.65 -11.42
C MET A 1 -6.70 3.13 -11.67
N ASP A 2 -6.36 2.71 -12.89
CA ASP A 2 -5.05 2.11 -13.23
C ASP A 2 -3.84 3.01 -12.98
N VAL A 3 -3.96 4.32 -13.22
CA VAL A 3 -2.86 5.27 -12.96
C VAL A 3 -2.55 5.38 -11.48
N TYR A 4 -3.59 5.38 -10.63
CA TYR A 4 -3.44 5.41 -9.18
C TYR A 4 -2.75 4.14 -8.69
N ARG A 5 -3.27 2.97 -9.11
CA ARG A 5 -2.68 1.67 -8.79
C ARG A 5 -1.20 1.61 -9.20
N LYS A 6 -0.90 1.91 -10.46
CA LYS A 6 0.46 1.78 -10.98
C LYS A 6 1.43 2.72 -10.28
N ARG A 7 1.00 3.95 -9.95
CA ARG A 7 1.82 4.87 -9.16
C ARG A 7 1.99 4.41 -7.72
N MET A 8 0.97 3.80 -7.12
CA MET A 8 1.06 3.23 -5.78
C MET A 8 2.05 2.08 -5.74
N GLU A 9 1.93 1.16 -6.69
CA GLU A 9 2.83 0.03 -6.84
C GLU A 9 4.28 0.52 -6.94
N ILE A 10 4.57 1.46 -7.86
CA ILE A 10 5.91 2.03 -8.02
C ILE A 10 6.39 2.71 -6.72
N MET A 11 5.53 3.48 -6.05
CA MET A 11 5.90 4.18 -4.81
C MET A 11 6.20 3.20 -3.68
N LEU A 12 5.38 2.18 -3.49
CA LEU A 12 5.59 1.14 -2.49
C LEU A 12 6.84 0.31 -2.82
N GLN A 13 7.08 0.01 -4.09
CA GLN A 13 8.28 -0.68 -4.55
C GLN A 13 9.55 0.14 -4.32
N ASP A 14 9.50 1.47 -4.48
CA ASP A 14 10.62 2.36 -4.17
C ASP A 14 10.91 2.42 -2.65
N MET A 15 9.85 2.40 -1.82
CA MET A 15 9.98 2.44 -0.35
C MET A 15 10.40 1.10 0.27
N PHE A 16 9.80 -0.01 -0.17
CA PHE A 16 9.94 -1.33 0.45
C PHE A 16 10.76 -2.33 -0.38
N GLY A 17 10.92 -2.08 -1.69
CA GLY A 17 11.56 -2.97 -2.65
C GLY A 17 10.55 -3.66 -3.58
N GLU A 18 10.96 -3.88 -4.84
CA GLU A 18 10.14 -4.55 -5.86
C GLU A 18 9.72 -5.98 -5.47
N ASP A 19 10.59 -6.71 -4.76
CA ASP A 19 10.34 -8.09 -4.30
C ASP A 19 9.33 -8.15 -3.14
N CYS A 20 9.21 -7.07 -2.38
CA CYS A 20 8.33 -6.97 -1.21
C CYS A 20 6.89 -6.64 -1.59
N VAL A 21 6.64 -6.12 -2.79
CA VAL A 21 5.31 -5.65 -3.21
C VAL A 21 4.74 -6.57 -4.27
N SER A 22 3.55 -7.10 -4.03
CA SER A 22 2.84 -8.00 -4.92
C SER A 22 1.40 -7.57 -5.12
N SER A 23 0.93 -7.52 -6.36
CA SER A 23 -0.48 -7.25 -6.67
C SER A 23 -1.30 -8.53 -6.49
N LYS A 24 -2.23 -8.52 -5.53
CA LYS A 24 -3.10 -9.67 -5.25
C LYS A 24 -4.38 -9.64 -6.09
N ASP A 25 -5.01 -8.47 -6.17
CA ASP A 25 -6.24 -8.22 -6.93
C ASP A 25 -6.12 -6.92 -7.72
N ASP A 26 -7.10 -6.65 -8.59
CA ASP A 26 -7.10 -5.44 -9.43
C ASP A 26 -7.09 -4.14 -8.59
N SER A 27 -7.63 -4.19 -7.38
CA SER A 27 -7.67 -3.08 -6.41
C SER A 27 -6.88 -3.36 -5.11
N ILE A 28 -6.12 -4.46 -4.98
CA ILE A 28 -5.41 -4.79 -3.74
C ILE A 28 -3.92 -5.05 -3.99
N LEU A 29 -3.07 -4.33 -3.25
CA LEU A 29 -1.63 -4.54 -3.20
C LEU A 29 -1.24 -5.14 -1.85
N CYS A 30 -0.39 -6.15 -1.88
CA CYS A 30 0.21 -6.77 -0.70
C CYS A 30 1.68 -6.35 -0.59
N ILE A 31 2.10 -6.05 0.63
CA ILE A 31 3.46 -5.63 0.97
C ILE A 31 3.95 -6.57 2.05
N THR A 32 4.98 -7.35 1.76
CA THR A 32 5.58 -8.29 2.70
C THR A 32 6.98 -7.81 3.08
N VAL A 33 7.20 -7.49 4.35
CA VAL A 33 8.48 -7.02 4.90
C VAL A 33 8.83 -7.86 6.10
N ASP A 34 10.02 -8.47 6.12
CA ASP A 34 10.50 -9.28 7.26
C ASP A 34 9.52 -10.40 7.70
N GLY A 35 8.79 -10.98 6.73
CA GLY A 35 7.79 -12.03 6.97
C GLY A 35 6.41 -11.51 7.42
N LYS A 36 6.24 -10.19 7.57
CA LYS A 36 4.95 -9.55 7.89
C LYS A 36 4.29 -9.06 6.63
N THR A 37 3.00 -9.33 6.47
CA THR A 37 2.26 -8.99 5.24
C THR A 37 1.14 -8.00 5.54
N ALA A 38 1.18 -6.85 4.87
CA ALA A 38 0.14 -5.83 4.88
C ALA A 38 -0.54 -5.76 3.51
N SER A 39 -1.86 -5.59 3.50
CA SER A 39 -2.69 -5.56 2.30
C SER A 39 -3.38 -4.21 2.23
N ILE A 40 -3.15 -3.43 1.18
CA ILE A 40 -3.87 -2.17 0.97
C ILE A 40 -4.90 -2.30 -0.15
N SER A 41 -6.14 -1.96 0.18
CA SER A 41 -7.22 -1.78 -0.79
C SER A 41 -7.16 -0.39 -1.38
N LEU A 42 -6.94 -0.25 -2.68
CA LEU A 42 -6.88 1.02 -3.39
C LEU A 42 -8.26 1.70 -3.53
N ASP A 43 -9.33 0.91 -3.48
CA ASP A 43 -10.72 1.38 -3.55
C ASP A 43 -11.13 2.11 -2.26
N THR A 44 -10.91 1.47 -1.12
CA THR A 44 -11.26 1.99 0.21
C THR A 44 -10.11 2.76 0.87
N ARG A 45 -8.88 2.59 0.38
CA ARG A 45 -7.62 3.07 0.96
C ARG A 45 -7.35 2.55 2.37
N THR A 46 -7.92 1.39 2.70
CA THR A 46 -7.73 0.74 4.00
C THR A 46 -6.59 -0.26 3.92
N VAL A 47 -5.72 -0.23 4.93
CA VAL A 47 -4.64 -1.21 5.11
C VAL A 47 -5.08 -2.25 6.12
N ASP A 48 -4.91 -3.51 5.77
CA ASP A 48 -5.25 -4.68 6.57
C ASP A 48 -3.98 -5.54 6.77
N CYS A 49 -3.63 -5.85 8.01
CA CYS A 49 -2.44 -6.63 8.33
C CYS A 49 -2.83 -8.07 8.66
N GLU A 50 -2.06 -9.04 8.16
CA GLU A 50 -2.31 -10.45 8.48
C GLU A 50 -2.11 -10.75 9.97
N PRO A 51 -2.85 -11.72 10.53
CA PRO A 51 -2.72 -12.12 11.94
C PRO A 51 -1.29 -12.56 12.24
N GLY A 52 -0.67 -11.95 13.25
CA GLY A 52 0.77 -12.09 13.56
C GLY A 52 1.65 -10.94 13.06
N SER A 53 1.10 -9.99 12.29
CA SER A 53 1.72 -8.70 11.97
C SER A 53 1.11 -7.53 12.77
N GLU A 54 0.37 -7.85 13.85
CA GLU A 54 -0.37 -6.88 14.68
C GLU A 54 0.56 -5.92 15.44
N ASP A 55 1.80 -6.33 15.70
CA ASP A 55 2.84 -5.49 16.31
C ASP A 55 3.45 -4.48 15.31
N ASP A 56 3.12 -4.54 14.02
CA ASP A 56 3.65 -3.66 12.97
C ASP A 56 2.69 -2.53 12.60
N GLU A 57 2.22 -1.81 13.61
CA GLU A 57 1.53 -0.53 13.43
C GLU A 57 2.33 0.40 12.52
N SER A 58 3.66 0.40 12.62
CA SER A 58 4.53 1.22 11.77
C SER A 58 4.45 0.88 10.27
N LEU A 59 4.38 -0.42 9.90
CA LEU A 59 4.24 -0.81 8.50
C LEU A 59 2.88 -0.36 7.97
N ARG A 60 1.83 -0.61 8.75
CA ARG A 60 0.47 -0.19 8.42
C ARG A 60 0.39 1.31 8.21
N GLU A 61 0.85 2.11 9.18
CA GLU A 61 0.83 3.57 9.11
C GLU A 61 1.62 4.10 7.91
N MET A 62 2.77 3.50 7.59
CA MET A 62 3.56 3.89 6.41
C MET A 62 2.80 3.65 5.11
N VAL A 63 2.18 2.49 4.96
CA VAL A 63 1.39 2.14 3.76
C VAL A 63 0.14 3.03 3.66
N GLU A 64 -0.52 3.30 4.78
CA GLU A 64 -1.71 4.15 4.85
C GLU A 64 -1.36 5.61 4.48
N LEU A 65 -0.24 6.13 5.00
CA LEU A 65 0.29 7.46 4.66
C LEU A 65 0.71 7.56 3.19
N ALA A 66 1.41 6.56 2.65
CA ALA A 66 1.79 6.53 1.25
C ALA A 66 0.56 6.60 0.35
N ALA A 67 -0.48 5.85 0.70
CA ALA A 67 -1.72 5.84 -0.04
C ALA A 67 -2.47 7.16 0.02
N GLN A 68 -2.57 7.75 1.21
CA GLN A 68 -3.19 9.04 1.40
C GLN A 68 -2.45 10.13 0.60
N ARG A 69 -1.12 10.15 0.66
CA ARG A 69 -0.29 11.13 -0.09
C ARG A 69 -0.44 10.98 -1.59
N LEU A 70 -0.44 9.75 -2.10
CA LEU A 70 -0.62 9.51 -3.52
C LEU A 70 -2.02 9.94 -3.98
N TYR A 71 -3.04 9.67 -3.15
CA TYR A 71 -4.41 10.07 -3.45
C TYR A 71 -4.56 11.59 -3.49
N ASP A 72 -3.95 12.29 -2.55
CA ASP A 72 -3.92 13.76 -2.51
C ASP A 72 -3.18 14.34 -3.73
N ALA A 73 -2.04 13.74 -4.12
CA ALA A 73 -1.30 14.16 -5.31
C ALA A 73 -2.03 13.89 -6.63
N LEU A 74 -2.95 12.93 -6.67
CA LEU A 74 -3.71 12.54 -7.85
C LEU A 74 -5.11 13.15 -7.90
N SER A 75 -5.67 13.53 -6.75
CA SER A 75 -6.91 14.30 -6.69
C SER A 75 -6.57 15.78 -6.85
N PRO A 76 -7.02 16.46 -7.91
CA PRO A 76 -6.88 17.90 -7.98
C PRO A 76 -7.64 18.49 -6.80
N VAL A 77 -6.89 19.06 -5.84
CA VAL A 77 -7.45 19.86 -4.76
C VAL A 77 -8.13 21.06 -5.43
N TYR A 78 -9.46 21.03 -5.49
CA TYR A 78 -10.27 22.10 -6.06
C TYR A 78 -10.49 23.20 -5.04
#